data_AF-A0A5J4IRM5-F1
#
_entry.id   AF-A0A5J4IRM5-F1
#
_cell.length_a   1.000
_cell.length_b   1.000
_cell.length_c   1.000
_cell.angle_alpha   90.00
_cell.angle_beta   90.00
_cell.angle_gamma   90.00
#
_symmetry.space_group_name_H-M   'P 1'
#
loop_
_entity.id
_entity.type
_entity.pdbx_description
1 polymer ?
#
loop_
_entity_poly.entity_id
_entity_poly.type
_entity_poly.pdbx_seq_one_letter_code
_entity_poly.pdbx_strand_id
1 'polypeptide(L)'
;MKKIAITLGAALFTLLGVQAQNNTDVKKETVTKKIVTTDDYKKTVKVVEEIDKEIDILDVPENGKEELSPNKISKKMDEVNVLTDETVVDTKKQMMDANAKSKTEARLKKELEMSKQMQANKEQMKKAKYEASQKLLELERLERKAVLTKKIGQSADEAKMQSPEVQQARKEYEAALEKANKAELGMKKM
;
A
#
# COMPACT_ATOMS: atom_id res chain seq x y z
N MET A 1 30.42 26.66 38.10
CA MET A 1 30.72 25.21 38.12
C MET A 1 29.73 24.57 37.15
N LYS A 2 30.08 23.94 36.02
CA LYS A 2 31.17 23.02 35.70
C LYS A 2 31.95 23.48 34.46
N LYS A 3 33.27 23.33 34.51
CA LYS A 3 34.23 23.58 33.42
C LYS A 3 34.58 22.24 32.78
N ILE A 4 34.54 22.17 31.45
CA ILE A 4 35.19 21.15 30.61
C ILE A 4 35.81 22.01 29.48
N ALA A 5 37.08 22.43 29.47
CA ALA A 5 38.35 21.76 29.68
C ALA A 5 38.64 20.65 28.65
N ILE A 6 39.58 21.00 27.76
CA ILE A 6 40.65 20.16 27.18
C ILE A 6 40.47 19.80 25.68
N THR A 7 41.12 20.52 24.74
CA THR A 7 42.52 20.41 24.24
C THR A 7 42.77 19.23 23.30
N LEU A 8 42.70 19.44 21.97
CA LEU A 8 43.28 18.60 20.92
C LEU A 8 43.24 19.40 19.59
N GLY A 9 44.32 19.72 18.88
CA GLY A 9 45.74 19.47 19.05
C GLY A 9 46.54 20.60 18.39
N ALA A 10 47.25 21.37 19.20
CA ALA A 10 48.28 22.32 18.78
C ALA A 10 49.64 21.85 19.34
N ALA A 11 49.97 20.57 19.11
CA ALA A 11 51.12 19.90 19.70
C ALA A 11 52.04 19.26 18.65
N LEU A 12 52.42 20.02 17.61
CA LEU A 12 53.45 19.58 16.65
C LEU A 12 54.49 20.66 16.31
N PHE A 13 54.68 21.66 17.18
CA PHE A 13 55.59 22.79 16.89
C PHE A 13 56.91 22.82 17.67
N THR A 14 57.37 21.70 18.23
CA THR A 14 58.64 21.70 18.96
C THR A 14 59.47 20.47 18.65
N LEU A 15 60.35 20.58 17.65
CA LEU A 15 61.69 19.98 17.64
C LEU A 15 62.52 20.74 16.60
N LEU A 16 63.36 21.65 17.10
CA LEU A 16 64.31 22.44 16.32
C LEU A 16 65.54 21.57 15.96
N GLY A 17 65.84 21.47 14.66
CA GLY A 17 67.13 21.07 14.10
C GLY A 17 67.25 21.72 12.72
N VAL A 18 68.21 22.63 12.54
CA VAL A 18 68.31 23.50 11.37
C VAL A 18 68.95 22.76 10.19
N GLN A 19 68.22 22.60 9.07
CA GLN A 19 68.62 22.89 7.66
C GLN A 19 67.59 22.26 6.68
N ALA A 20 67.29 22.97 5.57
CA ALA A 20 66.05 22.99 4.76
C ALA A 20 64.81 23.69 5.41
N GLN A 21 64.63 24.99 5.16
CA GLN A 21 63.36 25.69 5.37
C GLN A 21 62.35 25.28 4.29
N ASN A 22 61.72 24.11 4.44
CA ASN A 22 60.54 23.78 3.64
C ASN A 22 59.38 24.65 4.13
N ASN A 23 59.08 25.72 3.40
CA ASN A 23 57.93 26.56 3.70
C ASN A 23 56.67 25.75 3.31
N THR A 24 55.94 25.28 4.31
CA THR A 24 54.75 24.44 4.12
C THR A 24 53.51 25.31 4.29
N ASP A 25 52.76 25.54 3.21
CA ASP A 25 51.46 26.21 3.24
C ASP A 25 50.35 25.15 3.24
N VAL A 26 49.40 25.27 4.17
CA VAL A 26 48.27 24.33 4.31
C VAL A 26 46.98 25.10 4.11
N LYS A 27 46.33 24.86 2.97
CA LYS A 27 44.98 25.36 2.70
C LYS A 27 43.97 24.30 3.10
N LYS A 28 43.04 24.68 3.97
CA LYS A 28 41.93 23.83 4.42
C LYS A 28 40.62 24.52 4.05
N GLU A 29 39.85 23.89 3.16
CA GLU A 29 38.48 24.27 2.87
C GLU A 29 37.54 23.28 3.57
N THR A 30 36.38 23.74 4.04
CA THR A 30 35.44 22.91 4.79
C THR A 30 34.02 23.26 4.39
N VAL A 31 33.27 22.26 3.91
CA VAL A 31 31.90 22.41 3.44
C VAL A 31 30.98 21.52 4.28
N THR A 32 30.00 22.13 4.95
CA THR A 32 28.98 21.39 5.70
C THR A 32 27.73 21.21 4.86
N LYS A 33 27.29 19.96 4.64
CA LYS A 33 26.06 19.62 3.94
C LYS A 33 25.04 18.98 4.87
N LYS A 34 23.78 19.38 4.73
CA LYS A 34 22.63 18.77 5.42
C LYS A 34 21.83 17.94 4.42
N ILE A 35 21.88 16.62 4.60
CA ILE A 35 21.13 15.64 3.81
C ILE A 35 19.85 15.30 4.57
N VAL A 36 18.71 15.46 3.91
CA VAL A 36 17.40 15.10 4.48
C VAL A 36 16.76 14.04 3.59
N THR A 37 16.55 12.85 4.14
CA THR A 37 15.83 11.75 3.50
C THR A 37 14.48 11.59 4.16
N THR A 38 13.41 11.51 3.38
CA THR A 38 12.04 11.33 3.89
C THR A 38 11.40 10.13 3.19
N ASP A 39 11.03 9.14 3.98
CA ASP A 39 10.22 7.99 3.59
C ASP A 39 8.81 8.11 4.20
N ASP A 40 7.93 7.17 3.90
CA ASP A 40 6.51 7.20 4.32
C ASP A 40 6.30 7.41 5.82
N TYR A 41 7.19 6.88 6.66
CA TYR A 41 7.09 6.95 8.13
C TYR A 41 8.38 7.41 8.80
N LYS A 42 9.42 7.78 8.02
CA LYS A 42 10.74 8.06 8.58
C LYS A 42 11.31 9.32 7.94
N LYS A 43 11.93 10.15 8.77
CA LYS A 43 12.74 11.27 8.32
C LYS A 43 14.13 11.12 8.92
N THR A 44 15.13 11.02 8.06
CA THR A 44 16.53 10.95 8.45
C THR A 44 17.21 12.26 8.09
N VAL A 45 17.92 12.86 9.03
CA VAL A 45 18.73 14.07 8.83
C VAL A 45 20.18 13.69 9.11
N LYS A 46 21.02 13.76 8.08
CA LYS A 46 22.46 13.60 8.20
C LYS A 46 23.16 14.93 7.93
N VAL A 47 24.04 15.33 8.84
CA VAL A 47 24.94 16.47 8.61
C VAL A 47 26.32 15.90 8.34
N VAL A 48 26.87 16.19 7.17
CA VAL A 48 28.20 15.76 6.75
C VAL A 48 29.09 16.97 6.55
N GLU A 49 30.36 16.82 6.91
CA GLU A 49 31.41 17.79 6.72
C GLU A 49 32.41 17.20 5.73
N GLU A 50 32.59 17.90 4.60
CA GLU A 50 33.60 17.58 3.59
C GLU A 50 34.76 18.54 3.80
N ILE A 51 35.97 18.00 3.95
CA ILE A 51 37.18 18.75 4.22
C ILE A 51 38.16 18.49 3.08
N ASP A 52 38.48 19.55 2.36
CA ASP A 52 39.48 19.54 1.29
C ASP A 52 40.76 20.18 1.84
N LYS A 53 41.85 19.42 1.89
CA LYS A 53 43.16 19.89 2.34
C LYS A 53 44.13 19.88 1.17
N GLU A 54 44.76 21.02 0.90
CA GLU A 54 45.87 21.16 -0.03
C GLU A 54 47.12 21.56 0.77
N ILE A 55 48.15 20.72 0.69
CA ILE A 55 49.45 20.94 1.34
C ILE A 55 50.44 21.25 0.23
N ASP A 56 50.96 22.47 0.24
CA ASP A 56 51.99 22.94 -0.68
C ASP A 56 53.32 22.98 0.04
N ILE A 57 54.26 22.15 -0.40
CA ILE A 57 55.64 22.11 0.11
C ILE A 57 56.53 22.78 -0.93
N LEU A 58 57.17 23.88 -0.54
CA LEU A 58 58.23 24.51 -1.33
C LEU A 58 59.57 23.91 -0.91
N ASP A 59 60.14 23.08 -1.79
CA ASP A 59 61.47 22.51 -1.61
C ASP A 59 62.52 23.47 -2.22
N VAL A 60 63.37 24.03 -1.37
CA VAL A 60 64.45 24.93 -1.77
C VAL A 60 65.78 24.17 -1.67
N PRO A 61 66.41 23.79 -2.79
CA PRO A 61 67.64 23.00 -2.75
C PRO A 61 68.83 23.82 -2.17
N GLU A 62 69.57 23.22 -1.23
CA GLU A 62 70.71 23.83 -0.51
C GLU A 62 71.99 24.01 -1.34
N ASN A 63 71.88 24.17 -2.66
CA ASN A 63 73.04 24.45 -3.49
C ASN A 63 73.08 25.94 -3.76
N GLY A 64 73.90 26.67 -2.99
CA GLY A 64 74.07 28.14 -3.00
C GLY A 64 74.40 28.78 -4.35
N LYS A 65 73.50 28.67 -5.31
CA LYS A 65 73.47 29.31 -6.62
C LYS A 65 72.15 30.06 -6.72
N GLU A 66 72.23 31.32 -7.11
CA GLU A 66 71.18 32.33 -6.95
C GLU A 66 69.91 32.14 -7.81
N GLU A 67 69.75 31.06 -8.57
CA GLU A 67 68.54 30.87 -9.37
C GLU A 67 68.18 29.39 -9.47
N LEU A 68 67.24 28.94 -8.63
CA LEU A 68 66.44 27.75 -8.91
C LEU A 68 65.01 28.01 -8.46
N SER A 69 64.10 28.04 -9.43
CA SER A 69 62.66 28.06 -9.22
C SER A 69 62.28 26.97 -8.20
N PRO A 70 61.63 27.29 -7.08
CA PRO A 70 61.36 26.31 -6.04
C PRO A 70 60.46 25.20 -6.58
N ASN A 71 60.79 23.95 -6.25
CA ASN A 71 59.95 22.82 -6.62
C ASN A 71 58.71 22.81 -5.70
N LYS A 72 57.55 23.12 -6.27
CA LYS A 72 56.27 23.05 -5.57
C LYS A 72 55.72 21.64 -5.62
N ILE A 73 55.63 20.98 -4.46
CA ILE A 73 54.95 19.69 -4.32
C ILE A 73 53.60 19.95 -3.65
N SER A 74 52.51 19.74 -4.40
CA SER A 74 51.14 19.87 -3.90
C SER A 74 50.54 18.49 -3.60
N LYS A 75 50.00 18.31 -2.39
CA LYS A 75 49.27 17.10 -2.00
C LYS A 75 47.83 17.46 -1.64
N LYS A 76 46.86 16.79 -2.27
CA LYS A 76 45.43 16.92 -1.97
C LYS A 76 44.96 15.76 -1.10
N MET A 77 44.11 16.05 -0.13
CA MET A 77 43.48 15.06 0.74
C MET A 77 42.02 15.46 0.97
N ASP A 78 41.12 14.53 0.69
CA ASP A 78 39.68 14.71 0.87
C ASP A 78 39.23 13.85 2.06
N GLU A 79 38.46 14.43 2.98
CA GLU A 79 37.96 13.77 4.19
C GLU A 79 36.47 14.06 4.36
N VAL A 80 35.66 13.04 4.67
CA VAL A 80 34.21 13.19 4.91
C VAL A 80 33.89 12.72 6.32
N ASN A 81 33.38 13.64 7.15
CA ASN A 81 33.00 13.38 8.53
C ASN A 81 31.49 13.51 8.72
N VAL A 82 30.86 12.53 9.39
CA VAL A 82 29.43 12.62 9.76
C VAL A 82 29.32 13.29 11.12
N LEU A 83 28.74 14.49 11.16
CA LEU A 83 28.59 15.29 12.38
C LEU A 83 27.32 14.94 13.16
N THR A 84 26.26 14.53 12.47
CA THR A 84 24.97 14.19 13.09
C THR A 84 24.23 13.19 12.21
N ASP A 85 23.61 12.18 12.81
CA ASP A 85 22.73 11.22 12.15
C ASP A 85 21.50 10.99 13.02
N GLU A 86 20.43 11.74 12.73
CA GLU A 86 19.17 11.68 13.48
C GLU A 86 18.08 11.04 12.61
N THR A 87 17.38 10.05 13.17
CA THR A 87 16.22 9.43 12.53
C THR A 87 14.99 9.64 13.40
N VAL A 88 13.96 10.25 12.81
CA VAL A 88 12.64 10.44 13.44
C VAL A 88 11.62 9.53 12.75
N VAL A 89 10.89 8.76 13.56
CA VAL A 89 9.83 7.87 13.07
C VAL A 89 8.47 8.46 13.41
N ASP A 90 7.59 8.59 12.42
CA ASP A 90 6.20 9.01 12.59
C ASP A 90 5.32 7.81 12.99
N THR A 91 5.39 7.47 14.27
CA THR A 91 4.60 6.37 14.87
C THR A 91 3.10 6.65 14.81
N LYS A 92 2.68 7.92 14.84
CA LYS A 92 1.27 8.31 14.77
C LYS A 92 0.69 8.00 13.39
N LYS A 93 1.38 8.38 12.32
CA LYS A 93 0.96 8.06 10.95
C LYS A 93 0.94 6.54 10.72
N GLN A 94 1.95 5.83 11.22
CA GLN A 94 1.99 4.36 11.14
C GLN A 94 0.76 3.70 11.82
N MET A 95 0.40 4.16 13.02
CA MET A 95 -0.79 3.67 13.73
C MET A 95 -2.09 4.03 13.02
N MET A 96 -2.20 5.22 12.45
CA MET A 96 -3.38 5.64 11.69
C MET A 96 -3.58 4.76 10.45
N ASP A 97 -2.52 4.50 9.70
CA ASP A 97 -2.57 3.66 8.51
C ASP A 97 -2.91 2.20 8.86
N ALA A 98 -2.34 1.67 9.94
CA ALA A 98 -2.67 0.33 10.43
C ALA A 98 -4.16 0.22 10.82
N ASN A 99 -4.69 1.22 11.51
CA ASN A 99 -6.11 1.25 11.89
C ASN A 99 -7.02 1.39 10.66
N ALA A 100 -6.64 2.24 9.69
CA ALA A 100 -7.39 2.40 8.44
C ALA A 100 -7.44 1.10 7.63
N LYS A 101 -6.31 0.38 7.53
CA LYS A 101 -6.24 -0.95 6.90
C LYS A 101 -7.16 -1.94 7.61
N SER A 102 -7.08 -2.03 8.95
CA SER A 102 -7.93 -2.92 9.74
C SER A 102 -9.43 -2.67 9.51
N LYS A 103 -9.86 -1.40 9.53
CA LYS A 103 -11.25 -1.01 9.25
C LYS A 103 -11.67 -1.38 7.83
N THR A 104 -10.79 -1.16 6.86
CA THR A 104 -11.05 -1.48 5.45
C THR A 104 -11.19 -2.99 5.26
N GLU A 105 -10.31 -3.79 5.84
CA GLU A 105 -10.40 -5.25 5.80
C GLU A 105 -11.67 -5.78 6.46
N ALA A 106 -12.05 -5.23 7.62
CA ALA A 106 -13.29 -5.60 8.29
C ALA A 106 -14.52 -5.27 7.43
N ARG A 107 -14.52 -4.10 6.77
CA ARG A 107 -15.61 -3.71 5.85
C ARG A 107 -15.68 -4.64 4.65
N LEU A 108 -14.55 -4.94 4.01
CA LEU A 108 -14.49 -5.83 2.85
C LEU A 108 -14.92 -7.26 3.20
N LYS A 109 -14.54 -7.77 4.37
CA LYS A 109 -15.01 -9.08 4.85
C LYS A 109 -16.53 -9.10 5.02
N LYS A 110 -17.11 -8.05 5.63
CA LYS A 110 -18.56 -7.91 5.80
C LYS A 110 -19.29 -7.83 4.45
N GLU A 111 -18.79 -7.00 3.53
CA GLU A 111 -19.35 -6.87 2.17
C GLU A 111 -19.30 -8.20 1.41
N LEU A 112 -18.20 -8.94 1.51
CA LEU A 112 -18.04 -10.24 0.87
C LEU A 112 -18.99 -11.30 1.45
N GLU A 113 -19.18 -11.31 2.77
CA GLU A 113 -20.13 -12.21 3.42
C GLU A 113 -21.58 -11.90 3.01
N MET A 114 -21.96 -10.61 3.02
CA MET A 114 -23.29 -10.18 2.55
C MET A 114 -23.51 -10.54 1.08
N SER A 115 -22.50 -10.34 0.22
CA SER A 115 -22.57 -10.70 -1.20
C SER A 115 -22.78 -12.21 -1.41
N LYS A 116 -22.04 -13.05 -0.66
CA LYS A 116 -22.22 -14.51 -0.70
C LYS A 116 -23.62 -14.93 -0.27
N GLN A 117 -24.13 -14.37 0.82
CA GLN A 117 -25.50 -14.64 1.29
C GLN A 117 -26.55 -14.21 0.26
N MET A 118 -26.37 -13.03 -0.35
CA MET A 118 -27.27 -12.53 -1.39
C MET A 118 -27.28 -13.44 -2.63
N GLN A 119 -26.11 -13.92 -3.07
CA GLN A 119 -26.01 -14.84 -4.19
C GLN A 119 -26.68 -16.19 -3.90
N ALA A 120 -26.40 -16.78 -2.74
CA ALA A 120 -27.02 -18.04 -2.32
C ALA A 120 -28.56 -17.93 -2.24
N ASN A 121 -29.07 -16.83 -1.68
CA ASN A 121 -30.51 -16.57 -1.62
C ASN A 121 -31.12 -16.42 -3.01
N LYS A 122 -30.43 -15.73 -3.93
CA LYS A 122 -30.90 -15.54 -5.31
C LYS A 122 -30.94 -16.86 -6.08
N GLU A 123 -29.97 -17.74 -5.87
CA GLU A 123 -29.94 -19.07 -6.47
C GLU A 123 -31.06 -19.96 -5.95
N GLN A 124 -31.29 -20.00 -4.63
CA GLN A 124 -32.39 -20.74 -4.03
C GLN A 124 -33.75 -20.26 -4.55
N MET A 125 -33.95 -18.94 -4.67
CA MET A 125 -35.18 -18.39 -5.24
C MET A 125 -35.38 -18.76 -6.70
N LYS A 126 -34.33 -18.72 -7.52
CA LYS A 126 -34.40 -19.15 -8.92
C LYS A 126 -34.77 -20.62 -9.04
N LYS A 127 -34.17 -21.47 -8.23
CA LYS A 127 -34.47 -22.92 -8.20
C LYS A 127 -35.93 -23.17 -7.80
N ALA A 128 -36.40 -22.53 -6.73
CA ALA A 128 -37.79 -22.68 -6.28
C ALA A 128 -38.80 -22.18 -7.33
N LYS A 129 -38.53 -21.04 -7.99
CA LYS A 129 -39.37 -20.53 -9.10
C LYS A 129 -39.40 -21.51 -10.27
N TYR A 130 -38.24 -22.07 -10.64
CA TYR A 130 -38.14 -23.03 -11.74
C TYR A 130 -38.91 -24.31 -11.46
N GLU A 131 -38.74 -24.90 -10.28
CA GLU A 131 -39.44 -26.13 -9.88
C GLU A 131 -40.96 -25.93 -9.83
N ALA A 132 -41.44 -24.81 -9.27
CA ALA A 132 -42.87 -24.50 -9.24
C ALA A 132 -43.43 -24.28 -10.66
N SER A 133 -42.68 -23.62 -11.54
CA SER A 133 -43.07 -23.43 -12.94
C SER A 133 -43.16 -24.75 -13.72
N GLN A 134 -42.22 -25.67 -13.49
CA GLN A 134 -42.23 -26.99 -14.15
C GLN A 134 -43.45 -27.81 -13.73
N LYS A 135 -43.77 -27.84 -12.43
CA LYS A 135 -44.96 -28.54 -11.91
C LYS A 135 -46.25 -27.98 -12.52
N LEU A 136 -46.38 -26.65 -12.59
CA LEU A 136 -47.55 -26.01 -13.19
C LEU A 136 -47.70 -26.41 -14.67
N LEU A 137 -46.60 -26.35 -15.43
CA LEU A 137 -46.61 -26.66 -16.86
C LEU A 137 -46.93 -28.14 -17.14
N GLU A 138 -46.43 -29.05 -16.31
CA GLU A 138 -46.74 -30.47 -16.42
C GLU A 138 -48.22 -30.76 -16.15
N LEU A 139 -48.78 -30.18 -15.08
CA LEU A 139 -50.19 -30.35 -14.74
C LEU A 139 -51.10 -29.71 -15.79
N GLU A 140 -50.79 -28.51 -16.29
CA GLU A 140 -51.53 -27.90 -17.40
C GLU A 140 -51.50 -28.77 -18.67
N ARG A 141 -50.36 -29.42 -18.95
CA ARG A 141 -50.24 -30.34 -20.10
C ARG A 141 -51.14 -31.57 -19.92
N LEU A 142 -51.18 -32.15 -18.72
CA LEU A 142 -52.04 -33.29 -18.40
C LEU A 142 -53.52 -32.92 -18.47
N GLU A 143 -53.90 -31.75 -17.97
CA GLU A 143 -55.26 -31.23 -18.11
C GLU A 143 -55.65 -30.99 -19.55
N ARG A 144 -54.80 -30.34 -20.35
CA ARG A 144 -55.08 -30.13 -21.77
C ARG A 144 -55.28 -31.45 -22.49
N LYS A 145 -54.47 -32.47 -22.20
CA LYS A 145 -54.66 -33.82 -22.74
C LYS A 145 -56.01 -34.40 -22.31
N ALA A 146 -56.34 -34.35 -21.02
CA ALA A 146 -57.61 -34.87 -20.50
C ALA A 146 -58.83 -34.16 -21.07
N VAL A 147 -58.79 -32.83 -21.21
CA VAL A 147 -59.84 -32.02 -21.82
C VAL A 147 -59.99 -32.33 -23.31
N LEU A 148 -58.88 -32.48 -24.05
CA LEU A 148 -58.94 -32.87 -25.46
C LEU A 148 -59.53 -34.27 -25.65
N THR A 149 -59.22 -35.22 -24.76
CA THR A 149 -59.82 -36.55 -24.76
C THR A 149 -61.30 -36.53 -24.38
N LYS A 150 -61.72 -35.70 -23.41
CA LYS A 150 -63.13 -35.57 -22.98
C LYS A 150 -64.01 -34.78 -23.96
N LYS A 151 -63.46 -33.76 -24.63
CA LYS A 151 -64.17 -32.95 -25.65
C LYS A 151 -64.62 -33.75 -26.87
N ILE A 152 -64.09 -34.96 -27.07
CA ILE A 152 -64.57 -35.90 -28.10
C ILE A 152 -65.98 -36.44 -27.76
N GLY A 153 -66.56 -36.12 -26.59
CA GLY A 153 -67.94 -36.51 -26.25
C GLY A 153 -68.74 -35.62 -25.27
N GLN A 154 -68.31 -34.39 -24.93
CA GLN A 154 -69.01 -33.53 -23.94
C GLN A 154 -69.14 -32.05 -24.34
N SER A 155 -70.10 -31.34 -23.71
CA SER A 155 -70.44 -29.94 -23.99
C SER A 155 -69.41 -28.94 -23.45
N ALA A 156 -69.39 -27.72 -24.01
CA ALA A 156 -68.30 -26.74 -23.87
C ALA A 156 -68.06 -26.22 -22.43
N ASP A 157 -69.01 -26.38 -21.52
CA ASP A 157 -68.92 -25.84 -20.16
C ASP A 157 -68.29 -26.80 -19.15
N GLU A 158 -68.40 -28.13 -19.35
CA GLU A 158 -67.67 -29.13 -18.55
C GLU A 158 -66.16 -29.12 -18.86
N ALA A 159 -65.79 -28.68 -20.06
CA ALA A 159 -64.41 -28.61 -20.51
C ALA A 159 -63.60 -27.41 -19.98
N LYS A 160 -64.25 -26.48 -19.25
CA LYS A 160 -63.61 -25.25 -18.74
C LYS A 160 -63.20 -25.34 -17.27
N MET A 161 -63.61 -26.38 -16.53
CA MET A 161 -63.21 -26.56 -15.14
C MET A 161 -61.79 -27.11 -15.06
N GLN A 162 -60.83 -26.28 -14.63
CA GLN A 162 -59.50 -26.74 -14.22
C GLN A 162 -59.65 -27.67 -13.01
N SER A 163 -58.92 -28.77 -13.02
CA SER A 163 -58.83 -29.70 -11.89
C SER A 163 -58.36 -28.97 -10.63
N PRO A 164 -58.82 -29.41 -9.45
CA PRO A 164 -58.36 -28.88 -8.17
C PRO A 164 -56.82 -28.88 -8.03
N GLU A 165 -56.16 -29.85 -8.65
CA GLU A 165 -54.69 -30.01 -8.64
C GLU A 165 -53.97 -28.88 -9.37
N VAL A 166 -54.45 -28.43 -10.54
CA VAL A 166 -53.88 -27.27 -11.24
C VAL A 166 -54.16 -25.97 -10.50
N GLN A 167 -55.34 -25.82 -9.91
CA GLN A 167 -55.65 -24.63 -9.11
C GLN A 167 -54.73 -24.54 -7.88
N GLN A 168 -54.44 -25.68 -7.24
CA GLN A 168 -53.51 -25.74 -6.12
C GLN A 168 -52.07 -25.46 -6.57
N ALA A 169 -51.59 -26.07 -7.66
CA ALA A 169 -50.26 -25.81 -8.19
C ALA A 169 -50.07 -24.35 -8.65
N ARG A 170 -51.13 -23.72 -9.17
CA ARG A 170 -51.12 -22.29 -9.54
C ARG A 170 -51.00 -21.40 -8.31
N LYS A 171 -51.73 -21.70 -7.23
CA LYS A 171 -51.58 -21.00 -5.94
C LYS A 171 -50.19 -21.16 -5.35
N GLU A 172 -49.61 -22.37 -5.42
CA GLU A 172 -48.25 -22.64 -4.96
C GLU A 172 -47.20 -21.86 -5.78
N TYR A 173 -47.40 -21.78 -7.10
CA TYR A 173 -46.56 -20.98 -7.99
C TYR A 173 -46.64 -19.48 -7.69
N GLU A 174 -47.86 -18.95 -7.50
CA GLU A 174 -48.09 -17.54 -7.13
C GLU A 174 -47.48 -17.21 -5.76
N ALA A 175 -47.63 -18.10 -4.77
CA ALA A 175 -47.00 -17.95 -3.46
C ALA A 175 -45.47 -17.98 -3.53
N ALA A 176 -44.89 -18.85 -4.37
CA ALA A 176 -43.44 -18.88 -4.61
C ALA A 176 -42.93 -17.61 -5.30
N LEU A 177 -43.71 -17.04 -6.22
CA LEU A 177 -43.44 -15.77 -6.89
C LEU A 177 -43.48 -14.60 -5.90
N GLU A 178 -44.50 -14.52 -5.06
CA GLU A 178 -44.65 -13.48 -4.06
C GLU A 178 -43.51 -13.53 -3.04
N LYS A 179 -43.17 -14.72 -2.54
CA LYS A 179 -42.05 -14.92 -1.61
C LYS A 179 -40.72 -14.48 -2.22
N ALA A 180 -40.48 -14.82 -3.48
CA ALA A 180 -39.27 -14.41 -4.18
C ALA A 180 -39.23 -12.89 -4.44
N ASN A 181 -40.36 -12.27 -4.79
CA ASN A 181 -40.43 -10.83 -5.05
C ASN A 181 -40.25 -10.03 -3.75
N LYS A 182 -40.84 -10.50 -2.64
CA LYS A 182 -40.67 -9.89 -1.31
C LYS A 182 -39.22 -9.98 -0.83
N ALA A 183 -38.57 -11.12 -1.08
CA ALA A 183 -37.18 -11.30 -0.73
C ALA A 183 -36.23 -10.49 -1.64
N GLU A 184 -36.55 -10.31 -2.92
CA GLU A 184 -35.82 -9.41 -3.81
C GLU A 184 -35.96 -7.93 -3.42
N LEU A 185 -37.16 -7.51 -2.99
CA LEU A 185 -37.39 -6.17 -2.42
C LEU A 185 -36.65 -5.97 -1.08
N GLY A 186 -36.58 -7.02 -0.25
CA GLY A 186 -35.79 -7.00 0.99
C GLY A 186 -34.29 -6.85 0.72
N MET A 187 -33.77 -7.54 -0.30
CA MET A 187 -32.37 -7.44 -0.71
C MET A 187 -32.00 -6.10 -1.36
N LYS A 188 -32.95 -5.39 -1.98
CA LYS A 188 -32.73 -4.03 -2.52
C LYS A 188 -32.74 -2.92 -1.46
N LYS A 189 -33.26 -3.19 -0.27
CA LYS A 189 -33.37 -2.23 0.85
C LYS A 189 -32.25 -2.36 1.89
N MET A 190 -31.41 -3.40 1.79
CA MET A 190 -30.19 -3.59 2.59
C MET A 190 -28.98 -3.05 1.82
#